data_AF-A0A7J2LE22-F1
#
_entry.id   AF-A0A7J2LE22-F1
#
_cell.length_a   1.000
_cell.length_b   1.000
_cell.length_c   1.000
_cell.angle_alpha   90.00
_cell.angle_beta   90.00
_cell.angle_gamma   90.00
#
_symmetry.space_group_name_H-M   'P 1'
#
loop_
_entity.id
_entity.type
_entity.pdbx_description
1 polymer ?
#
loop_
_entity_poly.entity_id
_entity_poly.type
_entity_poly.pdbx_seq_one_letter_code
_entity_poly.pdbx_strand_id
1 'polypeptide(L)'
;LPLGKYIDVKVADHGMRSVTAVPYPLDPNTATMNLLQTVPGIGKKVATRIVANRPYKDLKDFMEKLESMGIESKNVIKWFT
;
A
#
# COMPACT_ATOMS: atom_id res chain seq x y z
N LEU A 1 4.90 19.08 4.54
CA LEU A 1 6.20 18.61 5.07
C LEU A 1 7.10 19.83 5.25
N PRO A 2 7.85 19.95 6.37
CA PRO A 2 8.82 21.03 6.54
C PRO A 2 9.99 20.86 5.55
N LEU A 3 10.58 21.97 5.10
CA LEU A 3 11.73 21.94 4.19
C LEU A 3 12.93 21.24 4.84
N GLY A 4 13.72 20.53 4.03
CA GLY A 4 14.95 19.85 4.46
C GLY A 4 14.75 18.46 5.08
N LYS A 5 13.53 17.91 5.08
CA LYS A 5 13.27 16.52 5.48
C LYS A 5 13.21 15.60 4.27
N TYR A 6 13.92 14.48 4.37
CA TYR A 6 13.83 13.37 3.43
C TYR A 6 12.74 12.40 3.88
N ILE A 7 12.06 11.78 2.92
CA ILE A 7 11.13 10.68 3.15
C ILE A 7 11.52 9.52 2.25
N ASP A 8 11.43 8.31 2.78
CA ASP A 8 11.59 7.11 1.96
C ASP A 8 10.29 6.84 1.20
N VAL A 9 10.44 6.59 -0.09
CA VAL A 9 9.31 6.31 -0.98
C VAL A 9 9.66 5.16 -1.91
N LYS A 10 8.65 4.37 -2.24
CA LYS A 10 8.73 3.33 -3.26
C LYS A 10 8.02 3.81 -4.52
N VAL A 11 8.72 3.78 -5.65
CA VAL A 11 8.19 4.24 -6.95
C VAL A 11 7.23 3.19 -7.48
N ALA A 12 5.97 3.58 -7.68
CA ALA A 12 4.91 2.75 -8.24
C ALA A 12 4.83 2.87 -9.77
N ASP A 13 5.06 4.07 -10.30
CA ASP A 13 5.01 4.34 -11.74
C ASP A 13 5.85 5.58 -12.08
N HIS A 14 6.17 5.77 -13.35
CA HIS A 14 6.83 6.97 -13.84
C HIS A 14 6.33 7.39 -15.23
N GLY A 15 6.14 8.69 -15.41
CA GLY A 15 5.87 9.30 -16.71
C GLY A 15 7.14 9.91 -17.31
N MET A 16 6.99 10.55 -18.48
CA MET A 16 8.10 11.23 -19.18
C MET A 16 8.80 12.31 -18.35
N ARG A 17 8.12 12.89 -17.35
CA ARG A 17 8.59 14.03 -16.56
C ARG A 17 8.14 13.96 -15.08
N SER A 18 7.71 12.81 -14.59
CA SER A 18 7.12 12.68 -13.26
C SER A 18 7.30 11.26 -12.71
N VAL A 19 7.35 11.13 -11.39
CA VAL A 19 7.32 9.84 -10.70
C VAL A 19 6.13 9.79 -9.76
N THR A 20 5.43 8.66 -9.73
CA THR A 20 4.39 8.35 -8.77
C THR A 20 5.01 7.47 -7.71
N ALA A 21 5.15 8.00 -6.50
CA ALA A 21 5.77 7.28 -5.41
C ALA A 21 4.86 7.23 -4.18
N VAL A 22 4.98 6.13 -3.44
CA VAL A 22 4.20 5.84 -2.24
C VAL A 22 5.16 5.86 -1.04
N PRO A 23 4.80 6.50 0.09
CA PRO A 23 5.61 6.45 1.31
C PRO A 23 5.93 5.01 1.71
N TYR A 24 7.19 4.77 2.07
CA TYR A 24 7.67 3.45 2.43
C TYR A 24 8.31 3.47 3.83
N PRO A 25 7.98 2.49 4.69
CA PRO A 25 6.96 1.45 4.52
C PRO A 25 5.54 2.04 4.53
N LEU A 26 4.66 1.49 3.67
CA LEU A 26 3.25 1.87 3.67
C LEU A 26 2.55 1.27 4.90
N ASP A 27 1.77 2.05 5.62
CA ASP A 27 0.97 1.55 6.74
C ASP A 27 -0.45 1.18 6.27
N PRO A 28 -0.87 -0.11 6.37
CA PRO A 28 -2.18 -0.55 5.90
C PRO A 28 -3.33 0.05 6.70
N ASN A 29 -3.11 0.50 7.94
CA ASN A 29 -4.12 1.07 8.82
C ASN A 29 -4.39 2.55 8.52
N THR A 30 -3.36 3.30 8.12
CA THR A 30 -3.46 4.76 7.90
C THR A 30 -3.44 5.16 6.42
N ALA A 31 -3.02 4.28 5.52
CA ALA A 31 -2.97 4.57 4.08
C ALA A 31 -4.33 5.04 3.54
N THR A 32 -4.31 6.01 2.62
CA THR A 32 -5.54 6.48 1.96
C THR A 32 -5.97 5.51 0.86
N MET A 33 -7.25 5.58 0.46
CA MET A 33 -7.81 4.74 -0.60
C MET A 33 -7.05 4.88 -1.93
N ASN A 34 -6.61 6.09 -2.27
CA ASN A 34 -5.85 6.34 -3.49
C ASN A 34 -4.45 5.73 -3.40
N LEU A 35 -3.81 5.82 -2.24
CA LEU A 35 -2.46 5.30 -2.00
C LEU A 35 -2.43 3.77 -2.03
N LEU A 36 -3.48 3.13 -1.52
CA LEU A 36 -3.65 1.68 -1.66
C LEU A 36 -3.80 1.28 -3.14
N GLN A 37 -4.60 2.02 -3.91
CA GLN A 37 -4.83 1.74 -5.33
C GLN A 37 -3.61 1.96 -6.22
N THR A 38 -2.64 2.77 -5.79
CA THR A 38 -1.36 2.93 -6.51
C THR A 38 -0.45 1.71 -6.37
N VAL A 39 -0.71 0.82 -5.41
CA VAL A 39 0.09 -0.40 -5.25
C VAL A 39 -0.29 -1.40 -6.35
N PRO A 40 0.68 -1.89 -7.15
CA PRO A 40 0.43 -2.92 -8.15
C PRO A 40 -0.22 -4.16 -7.51
N GLY A 41 -1.35 -4.60 -8.06
CA GLY A 41 -2.14 -5.72 -7.54
C GLY A 41 -3.27 -5.32 -6.58
N ILE A 42 -3.32 -4.06 -6.13
CA ILE A 42 -4.45 -3.54 -5.34
C ILE A 42 -5.38 -2.72 -6.25
N GLY A 43 -6.47 -3.33 -6.68
CA GLY A 43 -7.56 -2.62 -7.36
C GLY A 43 -8.54 -1.94 -6.39
N LYS A 44 -9.49 -1.15 -6.90
CA LYS A 44 -10.54 -0.47 -6.12
C LYS A 44 -11.29 -1.40 -5.15
N LYS A 45 -11.67 -2.61 -5.60
CA LYS A 45 -12.37 -3.60 -4.77
C LYS A 45 -11.52 -4.05 -3.58
N VAL A 46 -10.24 -4.30 -3.83
CA VAL A 46 -9.28 -4.72 -2.81
C VAL A 46 -9.05 -3.59 -1.82
N ALA A 47 -8.73 -2.38 -2.30
CA ALA A 47 -8.50 -1.22 -1.46
C ALA A 47 -9.70 -0.93 -0.55
N THR A 48 -10.93 -1.07 -1.08
CA THR A 48 -12.16 -0.93 -0.28
C THR A 48 -12.23 -1.97 0.83
N ARG A 49 -11.94 -3.24 0.52
CA ARG A 49 -11.89 -4.30 1.54
C ARG A 49 -10.78 -4.07 2.55
N ILE A 50 -9.63 -3.54 2.13
CA ILE A 50 -8.53 -3.23 3.05
C ILE A 50 -8.99 -2.19 4.05
N VAL A 51 -9.56 -1.09 3.56
CA VAL A 51 -10.09 -0.01 4.43
C VAL A 51 -11.19 -0.52 5.36
N ALA A 52 -12.09 -1.36 4.86
CA ALA A 52 -13.19 -1.92 5.64
C ALA A 52 -12.75 -2.92 6.72
N ASN A 53 -11.61 -3.59 6.55
CA ASN A 53 -11.10 -4.58 7.50
C ASN A 53 -10.10 -3.98 8.52
N ARG A 54 -9.87 -2.66 8.48
CA ARG A 54 -9.06 -1.99 9.50
C ARG A 54 -9.73 -2.06 10.87
N PRO A 55 -8.95 -2.16 11.98
CA PRO A 55 -7.49 -2.20 12.03
C PRO A 55 -6.90 -3.62 11.92
N TYR A 56 -5.72 -3.72 11.31
CA TYR A 56 -4.88 -4.91 11.30
C TYR A 56 -3.94 -4.91 12.49
N LYS A 57 -3.83 -6.06 13.18
CA LYS A 57 -2.95 -6.20 14.35
C LYS A 57 -1.49 -6.30 13.98
N ASP A 58 -1.20 -7.15 12.99
CA ASP A 58 0.16 -7.48 12.55
C ASP A 58 0.19 -7.70 11.04
N LEU A 59 1.39 -7.70 10.45
CA LEU A 59 1.58 -8.02 9.03
C LEU A 59 1.05 -9.41 8.66
N LYS A 60 1.06 -10.36 9.61
CA LYS A 60 0.51 -11.70 9.41
C LYS A 60 -1.01 -11.68 9.25
N ASP A 61 -1.71 -10.93 10.10
CA ASP A 61 -3.16 -10.73 10.00
C ASP A 61 -3.51 -10.03 8.67
N PHE A 62 -2.72 -9.03 8.28
CA PHE A 62 -2.86 -8.41 6.96
C PHE A 62 -2.66 -9.40 5.80
N MET A 63 -1.64 -10.27 5.88
CA MET A 63 -1.35 -11.30 4.88
C MET A 63 -2.50 -12.31 4.75
N GLU A 64 -3.00 -12.84 5.87
CA GLU A 64 -4.12 -13.79 5.90
C GLU A 64 -5.38 -13.17 5.28
N LYS A 65 -5.64 -11.89 5.55
CA LYS A 65 -6.77 -11.15 4.97
C LYS A 65 -6.60 -10.97 3.46
N LEU A 66 -5.40 -10.66 2.96
CA LEU A 66 -5.15 -10.56 1.52
C LEU A 66 -5.32 -11.91 0.81
N GLU A 67 -4.84 -13.00 1.43
CA GLU A 67 -5.00 -14.36 0.89
C GLU A 67 -6.48 -14.77 0.85
N SER A 68 -7.25 -14.44 1.88
CA SER A 68 -8.71 -14.66 1.91
C SER A 68 -9.46 -13.91 0.79
N MET A 69 -8.85 -12.86 0.22
CA MET A 69 -9.40 -12.09 -0.91
C MET A 69 -8.95 -12.64 -2.27
N GLY A 70 -8.13 -13.69 -2.30
CA GLY A 70 -7.60 -14.31 -3.51
C GLY A 70 -6.45 -13.53 -4.17
N ILE A 71 -5.72 -12.74 -3.38
CA ILE A 71 -4.65 -11.87 -3.87
C ILE A 71 -3.30 -12.50 -3.53
N GLU A 72 -2.34 -12.42 -4.46
CA GLU A 72 -0.99 -12.88 -4.18
C GLU A 72 -0.27 -11.92 -3.22
N SER A 73 -0.32 -12.25 -1.93
CA SER A 73 0.18 -11.42 -0.83
C SER A 73 1.68 -11.11 -0.94
N LYS A 74 2.49 -11.99 -1.54
CA LYS A 74 3.94 -11.81 -1.65
C LYS A 74 4.36 -10.55 -2.41
N ASN A 75 3.60 -10.15 -3.44
CA ASN A 75 3.94 -8.98 -4.24
C ASN A 75 3.43 -7.69 -3.60
N VAL A 76 2.30 -7.78 -2.88
CA VAL A 76 1.69 -6.66 -2.17
C VAL A 76 2.44 -6.32 -0.88
N ILE A 77 2.81 -7.32 -0.07
CA ILE A 77 3.48 -7.13 1.23
C ILE A 77 4.80 -6.38 1.11
N LYS A 78 5.54 -6.55 0.00
CA LYS A 78 6.79 -5.81 -0.29
C LYS A 78 6.63 -4.29 -0.28
N TRP A 79 5.40 -3.76 -0.31
CA TRP A 79 5.12 -2.31 -0.24
C TRP A 79 4.90 -1.83 1.20
N PHE A 80 4.58 -2.74 2.11
CA PHE A 80 4.28 -2.48 3.52
C PHE A 80 5.44 -2.87 4.45
N THR A 81 6.44 -3.58 3.94
CA THR A 81 7.65 -4.03 4.67
C THR A 81 8.90 -3.82 3.86
#